data_AF-A0A2N2BQ47-F1
#
_entry.id   AF-A0A2N2BQ47-F1
#
_cell.length_a   1.000
_cell.length_b   1.000
_cell.length_c   1.000
_cell.angle_alpha   90.00
_cell.angle_beta   90.00
_cell.angle_gamma   90.00
#
_symmetry.space_group_name_H-M   'P 1'
#
loop_
_entity.id
_entity.type
_entity.pdbx_description
1 polymer ?
#
loop_
_entity_poly.entity_id
_entity_poly.type
_entity_poly.pdbx_seq_one_letter_code
_entity_poly.pdbx_strand_id
1 'polypeptide(L)'
;MIISLFQCRLLYKCIHDGFGLQKYKRSLTGNQFAERLINEAKEWGVCLYLDTMVLEVHENKTIIAVSHEEGLILVIAEAVILAMGCRERTRAQVGLLGSRPAGVYTAGVVQRYINIEGFLPGKKQ
;
A
#
# COMPACT_ATOMS: atom_id res chain seq x y z
N MET A 1 15.43 10.92 -13.26
CA MET A 1 14.42 9.86 -13.46
C MET A 1 13.87 9.47 -12.10
N ILE A 2 12.57 9.67 -11.85
CA ILE A 2 11.93 9.28 -10.57
C ILE A 2 11.38 7.88 -10.75
N ILE A 3 11.86 6.94 -9.94
CA ILE A 3 11.38 5.57 -9.90
C ILE A 3 10.52 5.40 -8.65
N SER A 4 9.30 4.90 -8.82
CA SER A 4 8.41 4.57 -7.71
C SER A 4 8.09 3.08 -7.74
N LEU A 5 8.42 2.42 -6.63
CA LEU A 5 8.08 1.03 -6.34
C LEU A 5 6.83 1.05 -5.47
N PHE A 6 5.67 1.00 -6.12
CA PHE A 6 4.41 1.40 -5.51
C PHE A 6 3.72 0.24 -4.80
N GLN A 7 3.33 0.45 -3.53
CA GLN A 7 2.45 -0.48 -2.83
C GLN A 7 1.48 0.21 -1.85
N CYS A 8 0.81 1.29 -2.27
CA CYS A 8 -0.24 1.88 -1.43
C CYS A 8 -1.56 1.08 -1.53
N ARG A 9 -1.77 0.16 -0.59
CA ARG A 9 -2.98 -0.70 -0.53
C ARG A 9 -4.06 -0.19 0.42
N LEU A 10 -3.86 0.93 1.10
CA LEU A 10 -4.81 1.44 2.10
C LEU A 10 -5.99 2.17 1.47
N LEU A 11 -5.71 3.14 0.58
CA LEU A 11 -6.74 4.00 -0.02
C LEU A 11 -7.78 3.21 -0.81
N TYR A 12 -7.38 2.11 -1.45
CA TYR A 12 -8.28 1.21 -2.19
C TYR A 12 -9.31 0.50 -1.29
N LYS A 13 -9.05 0.37 0.02
CA LYS A 13 -9.99 -0.21 0.98
C LYS A 13 -10.93 0.83 1.58
N CYS A 14 -10.71 2.12 1.34
CA CYS A 14 -11.49 3.20 1.94
C CYS A 14 -12.61 3.64 0.99
N ILE A 15 -13.83 3.19 1.27
CA ILE A 15 -15.03 3.51 0.47
C ILE A 15 -15.78 4.76 0.93
N HIS A 16 -15.42 5.32 2.08
CA HIS A 16 -15.97 6.59 2.55
C HIS A 16 -15.36 7.76 1.77
N ASP A 17 -16.07 8.87 1.74
CA ASP A 17 -15.66 10.11 1.10
C ASP A 17 -14.86 11.01 2.07
N GLY A 18 -14.49 12.20 1.63
CA GLY A 18 -13.69 13.16 2.41
C GLY A 18 -12.20 13.20 2.04
N PHE A 19 -11.73 12.29 1.18
CA PHE A 19 -10.39 12.41 0.61
C PHE A 19 -10.33 13.57 -0.39
N GLY A 20 -9.17 14.19 -0.55
CA GLY A 20 -8.97 15.23 -1.57
C GLY A 20 -9.53 16.63 -1.24
N LEU A 21 -10.23 16.83 -0.12
CA LEU A 21 -10.78 18.15 0.26
C LEU A 21 -9.73 19.26 0.31
N GLN A 22 -8.55 18.97 0.89
CA GLN A 22 -7.48 19.97 1.00
C GLN A 22 -6.76 20.20 -0.33
N LYS A 23 -6.40 19.12 -1.04
CA LYS A 23 -5.57 19.16 -2.26
C LYS A 23 -6.36 19.55 -3.51
N TYR A 24 -7.57 19.03 -3.68
CA TYR A 24 -8.38 19.14 -4.90
C TYR A 24 -9.68 19.92 -4.73
N LYS A 25 -9.96 20.41 -3.51
CA LYS A 25 -11.21 21.13 -3.18
C LYS A 25 -12.49 20.37 -3.56
N ARG A 26 -12.40 19.03 -3.56
CA ARG A 26 -13.50 18.11 -3.88
C ARG A 26 -13.45 16.92 -2.95
N SER A 27 -14.62 16.45 -2.50
CA SER A 27 -14.75 15.20 -1.76
C SER A 27 -14.63 14.04 -2.74
N LEU A 28 -13.64 13.18 -2.53
CA LEU A 28 -13.38 11.96 -3.28
C LEU A 28 -13.41 10.78 -2.32
N THR A 29 -13.76 9.60 -2.82
CA THR A 29 -13.53 8.34 -2.11
C THR A 29 -12.03 7.96 -2.17
N GLY A 30 -11.60 7.03 -1.32
CA GLY A 30 -10.19 6.64 -1.24
C GLY A 30 -9.63 6.11 -2.56
N ASN A 31 -10.39 5.27 -3.27
CA ASN A 31 -10.01 4.75 -4.59
C ASN A 31 -9.90 5.87 -5.65
N GLN A 32 -10.86 6.81 -5.70
CA GLN A 32 -10.81 7.94 -6.64
C GLN A 32 -9.60 8.84 -6.37
N PHE A 33 -9.30 9.09 -5.10
CA PHE A 33 -8.13 9.86 -4.71
C PHE A 33 -6.82 9.16 -5.11
N ALA A 34 -6.72 7.84 -4.89
CA ALA A 34 -5.56 7.06 -5.29
C ALA A 34 -5.35 7.06 -6.81
N GLU A 35 -6.41 6.83 -7.58
CA GLU A 35 -6.35 6.80 -9.04
C GLU A 35 -5.94 8.15 -9.62
N ARG A 36 -6.43 9.25 -9.05
CA ARG A 36 -6.00 10.60 -9.44
C ARG A 36 -4.50 10.83 -9.19
N LEU A 37 -3.98 10.39 -8.05
CA LEU A 37 -2.54 10.49 -7.75
C LEU A 37 -1.68 9.64 -8.71
N ILE A 38 -2.17 8.45 -9.08
CA ILE A 38 -1.48 7.58 -10.05
C ILE A 38 -1.41 8.25 -11.42
N ASN A 39 -2.50 8.89 -11.85
CA ASN A 39 -2.54 9.60 -13.13
C ASN A 39 -1.59 10.82 -13.13
N GLU A 40 -1.60 11.63 -12.06
CA GLU A 40 -0.64 12.74 -11.90
C GLU A 40 0.82 12.25 -11.94
N ALA A 41 1.14 11.13 -11.28
CA ALA A 41 2.48 10.57 -11.30
C ALA A 41 2.91 10.12 -12.71
N LYS A 42 2.00 9.52 -13.48
CA LYS A 42 2.23 9.15 -14.88
C LYS A 42 2.47 10.38 -15.76
N GLU A 43 1.66 11.42 -15.60
CA GLU A 43 1.80 12.70 -16.32
C GLU A 43 3.14 13.38 -16.04
N TRP A 44 3.69 13.24 -14.83
CA TRP A 44 5.01 13.74 -14.47
C TRP A 44 6.18 12.86 -14.96
N GLY A 45 5.90 11.78 -15.71
CA GLY A 45 6.93 10.90 -16.25
C GLY A 45 7.61 10.03 -15.18
N VAL A 46 6.93 9.74 -14.06
CA VAL A 46 7.44 8.80 -13.06
C VAL A 46 7.41 7.38 -13.63
N CYS A 47 8.55 6.68 -13.57
CA CYS A 47 8.61 5.26 -13.92
C CYS A 47 8.02 4.44 -12.78
N LEU A 48 6.91 3.76 -13.04
CA LEU A 48 6.19 2.95 -12.07
C LEU A 48 6.55 1.47 -12.23
N TYR A 49 7.13 0.89 -11.18
CA TYR A 49 7.37 -0.54 -11.09
C TYR A 49 6.33 -1.13 -10.13
N LEU A 50 5.34 -1.80 -10.70
CA LEU A 50 4.29 -2.50 -9.95
C LEU A 50 4.74 -3.93 -9.67
N ASP A 51 4.09 -4.58 -8.70
CA ASP A 51 4.38 -5.97 -8.30
C ASP A 51 5.87 -6.29 -8.15
N THR A 52 6.61 -5.28 -7.67
CA THR A 52 8.06 -5.30 -7.50
C THR A 52 8.37 -5.12 -6.02
N MET A 53 9.19 -6.01 -5.47
CA MET A 53 9.63 -5.99 -4.08
C MET A 53 11.07 -5.52 -3.99
N VAL A 54 11.33 -4.46 -3.23
CA VAL A 54 12.70 -4.09 -2.84
C VAL A 54 13.21 -5.09 -1.82
N LEU A 55 14.36 -5.69 -2.11
CA LEU A 55 15.08 -6.62 -1.24
C LEU A 55 16.09 -5.87 -0.37
N GLU A 56 16.90 -5.01 -0.99
CA GLU A 56 17.99 -4.30 -0.32
C GLU A 56 18.12 -2.86 -0.83
N VAL A 57 18.55 -1.97 0.07
CA VAL A 57 18.93 -0.59 -0.24
C VAL A 57 20.30 -0.36 0.38
N HIS A 58 21.31 -0.16 -0.47
CA HIS A 58 22.69 0.07 -0.06
C HIS A 58 22.97 1.57 0.18
N GLU A 59 24.01 1.86 0.97
CA GLU A 59 24.42 3.24 1.29
C GLU A 59 24.83 4.04 0.05
N ASN A 60 25.35 3.37 -0.98
CA ASN A 60 25.68 3.96 -2.28
C ASN A 60 24.43 4.22 -3.16
N LYS A 61 23.22 4.13 -2.59
CA LYS A 61 21.93 4.35 -3.27
C LYS A 61 21.69 3.36 -4.43
N THR A 62 22.29 2.17 -4.32
CA THR A 62 21.94 1.02 -5.15
C THR A 62 20.79 0.26 -4.49
N ILE A 63 19.76 -0.05 -5.26
CA ILE A 63 18.57 -0.77 -4.83
C ILE A 63 18.54 -2.10 -5.57
N ILE A 64 18.38 -3.18 -4.83
CA ILE A 64 18.12 -4.51 -5.37
C ILE A 64 16.63 -4.78 -5.19
N ALA A 65 15.95 -5.06 -6.28
CA ALA A 65 14.53 -5.40 -6.28
C ALA A 65 14.26 -6.65 -7.12
N VAL A 66 13.10 -7.24 -6.93
CA VAL A 66 12.66 -8.39 -7.71
C VAL A 66 11.21 -8.20 -8.16
N SER A 67 10.92 -8.52 -9.41
CA SER A 67 9.55 -8.59 -9.93
C SER A 67 9.35 -9.90 -10.68
N HIS A 68 8.09 -10.27 -10.88
CA HIS A 68 7.76 -11.45 -11.67
C HIS A 68 8.13 -11.28 -13.16
N GLU A 69 8.00 -10.06 -13.69
CA GLU A 69 8.20 -9.78 -15.12
C GLU A 69 9.68 -9.58 -15.48
N GLU A 70 10.43 -8.85 -14.66
CA GLU A 70 11.82 -8.45 -14.95
C GLU A 70 12.85 -9.31 -14.19
N GLY A 71 12.40 -10.17 -13.27
CA GLY A 71 13.29 -10.92 -12.39
C GLY A 71 14.05 -9.99 -11.45
N LEU A 72 15.38 -10.12 -11.37
CA LEU A 72 16.22 -9.31 -10.50
C LEU A 72 16.52 -7.95 -11.16
N ILE A 73 16.14 -6.87 -10.48
CA ILE A 73 16.30 -5.50 -10.94
C ILE A 73 17.34 -4.79 -10.07
N LEU A 74 18.27 -4.10 -10.70
CA LEU A 74 19.24 -3.23 -10.04
C LEU A 74 19.02 -1.78 -10.45
N VAL A 75 18.76 -0.92 -9.47
CA VAL A 75 18.51 0.51 -9.69
C VAL A 75 19.59 1.33 -8.99
N ILE A 76 20.21 2.25 -9.72
CA ILE A 76 21.15 3.24 -9.17
C ILE A 76 20.43 4.58 -9.17
N ALA A 77 20.32 5.21 -8.00
CA ALA A 77 19.59 6.46 -7.83
C ALA A 77 20.44 7.57 -7.21
N GLU A 78 20.14 8.83 -7.53
CA GLU A 78 20.77 9.99 -6.88
C GLU A 78 20.19 10.26 -5.49
N ALA A 79 18.93 9.87 -5.25
CA ALA A 79 18.23 10.00 -3.98
C ALA A 79 17.23 8.84 -3.81
N VAL A 80 17.01 8.43 -2.56
CA VAL A 80 16.07 7.36 -2.20
C VAL A 80 15.10 7.90 -1.16
N ILE A 81 13.80 7.75 -1.41
CA ILE A 81 12.71 8.12 -0.49
C ILE A 81 11.99 6.85 -0.07
N LEU A 82 11.99 6.56 1.23
CA LEU A 82 11.31 5.37 1.78
C LEU A 82 9.87 5.71 2.16
N ALA A 83 8.93 5.31 1.31
CA ALA A 83 7.49 5.48 1.50
C ALA A 83 6.75 4.14 1.71
N MET A 84 7.32 3.25 2.53
CA MET A 84 6.88 1.85 2.70
C MET A 84 5.55 1.66 3.45
N GLY A 85 4.97 2.76 3.97
CA GLY A 85 3.76 2.73 4.80
C GLY A 85 3.99 2.08 6.17
N CYS A 86 2.90 1.64 6.79
CA CYS A 86 2.89 1.04 8.13
C CYS A 86 2.21 -0.32 8.13
N ARG A 87 2.66 -1.25 8.98
CA ARG A 87 1.96 -2.52 9.23
C ARG A 87 1.06 -2.37 10.45
N GLU A 88 -0.17 -2.87 10.33
CA GLU A 88 -1.07 -2.98 11.48
C GLU A 88 -0.45 -3.93 12.52
N ARG A 89 -0.53 -3.55 13.79
CA ARG A 89 0.03 -4.38 14.86
C ARG A 89 -0.80 -5.63 15.05
N THR A 90 -0.14 -6.76 15.13
CA THR A 90 -0.75 -8.04 15.49
C THR A 90 -1.05 -8.09 16.98
N ARG A 91 -1.96 -8.99 17.37
CA ARG A 91 -2.26 -9.31 18.77
C ARG A 91 -1.00 -9.53 19.63
N ALA A 92 -0.02 -10.28 19.10
CA ALA A 92 1.23 -10.56 19.81
C ALA A 92 2.05 -9.29 20.04
N GLN A 93 2.09 -8.39 19.06
CA GLN A 93 2.80 -7.11 19.17
C GLN A 93 2.14 -6.13 20.15
N VAL A 94 0.87 -6.33 20.51
CA VAL A 94 0.16 -5.53 21.53
C VAL A 94 0.04 -6.26 22.88
N GLY A 95 0.68 -7.41 23.06
CA GLY A 95 0.73 -8.12 24.34
C GLY A 95 -0.58 -8.77 24.79
N LEU A 96 -1.54 -8.96 23.88
CA LEU A 96 -2.82 -9.61 24.19
C LEU A 96 -2.60 -11.12 24.38
N LEU A 97 -2.75 -11.59 25.62
CA LEU A 97 -2.63 -13.01 26.00
C LEU A 97 -3.90 -13.81 25.64
N GLY A 98 -3.82 -15.13 25.66
CA GLY A 98 -4.96 -16.03 25.44
C GLY A 98 -4.89 -16.85 24.15
N SER A 99 -5.94 -17.65 23.93
CA SER A 99 -6.11 -18.58 22.80
C SER A 99 -6.14 -17.86 21.45
N ARG A 100 -5.83 -18.61 20.37
CA ARG A 100 -5.88 -18.13 18.98
C ARG A 100 -7.06 -18.79 18.24
N PRO A 101 -8.31 -18.38 18.52
CA PRO A 101 -9.47 -18.91 17.83
C PRO A 101 -9.46 -18.46 16.36
N ALA A 102 -10.02 -19.30 15.49
CA ALA A 102 -10.33 -18.89 14.13
C ALA A 102 -11.37 -17.76 14.13
N GLY A 103 -11.30 -16.86 13.13
CA GLY A 103 -12.23 -15.75 12.99
C GLY A 103 -11.78 -14.43 13.63
N VAL A 104 -10.63 -14.40 14.34
CA VAL A 104 -10.04 -13.14 14.84
C VAL A 104 -9.08 -12.57 13.81
N TYR A 105 -9.45 -11.44 13.23
CA TYR A 105 -8.70 -10.74 12.20
C TYR A 105 -8.35 -9.31 12.64
N THR A 106 -7.31 -8.72 12.03
CA THR A 106 -7.04 -7.29 12.20
C THR A 106 -8.07 -6.47 11.41
N ALA A 107 -8.28 -5.21 11.79
CA ALA A 107 -9.29 -4.37 11.14
C ALA A 107 -8.97 -4.16 9.66
N GLY A 108 -7.69 -4.04 9.30
CA GLY A 108 -7.25 -3.90 7.91
C GLY A 108 -7.44 -5.16 7.06
N VAL A 109 -7.51 -6.34 7.67
CA VAL A 109 -7.88 -7.60 6.99
C VAL A 109 -9.38 -7.65 6.76
N VAL A 110 -10.19 -7.34 7.78
CA VAL A 110 -11.66 -7.26 7.67
C VAL A 110 -12.07 -6.27 6.58
N GLN A 111 -11.47 -5.08 6.55
CA GLN A 111 -11.73 -4.06 5.52
C GLN A 111 -11.36 -4.55 4.11
N ARG A 112 -10.28 -5.32 3.97
CA ARG A 112 -9.91 -5.92 2.68
C ARG A 112 -10.95 -6.91 2.20
N TYR A 113 -11.36 -7.83 3.08
CA TYR A 113 -12.35 -8.84 2.74
C TYR A 113 -13.65 -8.20 2.26
N ILE A 114 -14.16 -7.20 2.97
CA ILE A 114 -15.43 -6.56 2.62
C ILE A 114 -15.28 -5.71 1.35
N ASN A 115 -14.29 -4.81 1.31
CA ASN A 115 -14.26 -3.75 0.29
C ASN A 115 -13.51 -4.11 -0.98
N ILE A 116 -12.63 -5.12 -0.95
CA ILE A 116 -11.86 -5.56 -2.12
C ILE A 116 -12.32 -6.94 -2.58
N GLU A 117 -12.49 -7.88 -1.66
CA GLU A 117 -12.77 -9.29 -2.01
C GLU A 117 -14.27 -9.62 -2.00
N GLY A 118 -15.13 -8.70 -1.54
CA GLY A 118 -16.58 -8.92 -1.44
C GLY A 118 -16.99 -10.02 -0.44
N PHE A 119 -16.09 -10.40 0.46
CA PHE A 119 -16.32 -11.45 1.45
C PHE A 119 -16.75 -10.86 2.80
N LEU A 120 -17.85 -11.37 3.34
CA LEU A 120 -18.34 -10.99 4.67
C LEU A 120 -17.64 -11.85 5.75
N PRO A 121 -16.80 -11.27 6.64
CA PRO A 121 -15.98 -12.06 7.58
C PRO A 121 -16.76 -12.72 8.71
N GLY A 122 -18.00 -12.30 8.94
CA GLY A 122 -18.88 -12.83 9.98
C GLY A 122 -20.30 -12.29 9.83
N LYS A 123 -21.29 -13.03 10.34
CA LYS A 123 -22.72 -12.69 10.25
C LYS A 123 -23.32 -12.15 11.55
N LYS A 124 -22.54 -12.09 12.64
CA LYS A 124 -22.97 -11.65 13.96
C LYS A 124 -22.01 -10.60 14.50
N GLN A 125 -22.56 -9.60 15.20
CA GLN A 125 -21.85 -8.65 16.05
C GLN A 125 -21.90 -9.14 17.49
#